data_AF-A0A961DE64-F1
#
_entry.id   AF-A0A961DE64-F1
#
_cell.length_a   1.000
_cell.length_b   1.000
_cell.length_c   1.000
_cell.angle_alpha   90.00
_cell.angle_beta   90.00
_cell.angle_gamma   90.00
#
_symmetry.space_group_name_H-M   'P 1'
#
loop_
_entity.id
_entity.type
_entity.pdbx_description
1 polymer ?
#
loop_
_entity_poly.entity_id
_entity_poly.type
_entity_poly.pdbx_seq_one_letter_code
_entity_poly.pdbx_strand_id
1 'polypeptide(L)' 'MSDLDHLRTLLQRRLDLIADHAFRDRDAAAHLEALKTVSEEIMAEHQRLRAVLPPRLNHFLTQASFSKALEYLDSSED' A
#
# COMPACT_ATOMS: atom_id res chain seq x y z
N MET A 1 -3.53 13.51 10.53
CA MET A 1 -3.34 12.59 9.40
C MET A 1 -4.51 12.77 8.46
N SER A 2 -4.22 13.17 7.23
CA SER A 2 -5.18 13.13 6.14
C SER A 2 -5.52 11.66 5.82
N ASP A 3 -6.65 11.44 5.15
CA ASP A 3 -7.04 10.14 4.62
C ASP A 3 -5.97 9.56 3.67
N LEU A 4 -5.26 10.41 2.92
CA LEU A 4 -4.19 9.99 2.02
C LEU A 4 -2.90 9.59 2.77
N ASP A 5 -2.65 10.16 3.95
CA ASP A 5 -1.50 9.79 4.80
C ASP A 5 -1.62 8.35 5.29
N HIS A 6 -2.85 7.91 5.58
CA HIS A 6 -3.10 6.53 5.99
C HIS A 6 -2.83 5.56 4.84
N LEU A 7 -3.37 5.85 3.65
CA LEU A 7 -3.10 5.07 2.44
C LEU A 7 -1.58 5.01 2.14
N ARG A 8 -0.88 6.14 2.24
CA ARG A 8 0.59 6.20 2.08
C ARG A 8 1.30 5.25 3.04
N THR A 9 0.92 5.27 4.31
CA THR A 9 1.50 4.41 5.35
C THR A 9 1.31 2.93 5.03
N LEU A 10 0.12 2.53 4.57
CA LEU A 10 -0.17 1.15 4.18
C LEU A 10 0.67 0.71 2.97
N LEU A 11 0.81 1.58 1.97
CA LEU A 11 1.63 1.32 0.77
C LEU A 11 3.11 1.15 1.14
N GLN A 12 3.67 2.04 1.97
CA GLN A 12 5.05 1.92 2.45
C GLN A 12 5.24 0.62 3.23
N ARG A 13 4.35 0.31 4.19
CA ARG A 13 4.38 -0.94 4.97
C ARG A 13 4.39 -2.18 4.07
N ARG A 14 3.62 -2.18 2.99
CA ARG A 14 3.58 -3.29 2.02
C ARG A 14 4.92 -3.49 1.32
N LEU A 15 5.60 -2.40 0.94
CA LEU A 15 6.91 -2.43 0.28
C LEU A 15 8.01 -2.84 1.26
N ASP A 16 7.98 -2.30 2.49
CA ASP A 16 8.92 -2.66 3.55
C ASP A 16 8.85 -4.15 3.87
N LEU A 17 7.63 -4.71 3.99
CA LEU A 17 7.47 -6.14 4.19
C LEU A 17 8.02 -6.96 3.01
N ILE A 18 7.88 -6.51 1.75
CA ILE A 18 8.50 -7.22 0.60
C ILE A 18 10.03 -7.23 0.73
N ALA A 19 10.61 -6.10 1.13
CA ALA A 19 12.05 -5.92 1.28
C ALA A 19 12.62 -6.63 2.51
N ASP A 20 11.79 -6.97 3.51
CA ASP A 20 12.21 -7.68 4.71
C ASP A 20 12.44 -9.17 4.46
N HIS A 21 13.55 -9.47 3.79
CA HIS A 21 14.01 -10.83 3.55
C HIS A 21 14.38 -11.56 4.84
N ALA A 22 14.87 -10.86 5.86
CA ALA A 22 15.21 -11.46 7.14
C ALA A 22 13.98 -12.02 7.86
N PHE A 23 12.86 -11.30 7.83
CA PHE A 23 11.59 -11.80 8.35
C PHE A 23 11.10 -13.01 7.54
N ARG A 24 11.10 -12.91 6.21
CA ARG A 24 10.70 -14.03 5.34
C ARG A 24 11.52 -15.30 5.59
N ASP A 25 12.83 -15.16 5.72
CA ASP A 25 13.75 -16.29 5.90
C ASP A 25 13.62 -16.91 7.29
N ARG A 26 13.28 -16.10 8.31
CA ARG A 26 12.99 -16.56 9.67
C ARG A 26 11.65 -17.29 9.78
N ASP A 27 10.60 -16.73 9.17
CA ASP A 27 9.23 -17.26 9.23
C ASP A 27 8.43 -16.84 7.99
N ALA A 28 8.49 -17.69 6.96
CA ALA A 28 7.81 -17.44 5.68
C ALA A 28 6.27 -17.43 5.81
N ALA A 29 5.71 -18.19 6.75
CA ALA A 29 4.26 -18.26 6.93
C ALA A 29 3.74 -16.96 7.56
N ALA A 30 4.37 -16.50 8.63
CA ALA A 30 4.01 -15.23 9.25
C ALA A 30 4.26 -14.04 8.31
N HIS A 31 5.33 -14.07 7.53
CA HIS A 31 5.60 -13.06 6.49
C HIS A 31 4.48 -13.00 5.45
N LEU A 32 4.06 -14.16 4.94
CA LEU A 32 2.96 -14.25 3.97
C LEU A 32 1.63 -13.74 4.56
N GLU A 33 1.30 -14.09 5.80
CA GLU A 33 0.10 -13.58 6.47
C GLU A 33 0.16 -12.06 6.65
N ALA A 34 1.31 -11.52 7.06
CA ALA A 34 1.49 -10.07 7.16
C ALA A 34 1.27 -9.37 5.80
N LEU A 35 1.78 -9.96 4.70
CA LEU A 35 1.56 -9.46 3.34
C LEU A 35 0.08 -9.48 2.92
N LYS A 36 -0.65 -10.54 3.28
CA LYS A 36 -2.09 -10.62 3.03
C LYS A 36 -2.84 -9.55 3.80
N THR A 37 -2.60 -9.44 5.11
CA THR A 37 -3.25 -8.45 5.97
C THR A 37 -3.09 -7.03 5.44
N VAL A 38 -1.86 -6.59 5.13
CA VAL A 38 -1.67 -5.22 4.60
C VAL A 38 -2.29 -5.05 3.20
N SER A 39 -2.38 -6.11 2.40
CA SER A 39 -3.04 -6.03 1.08
C SER A 39 -4.56 -5.86 1.24
N GLU A 40 -5.18 -6.53 2.20
CA GLU A 40 -6.60 -6.37 2.55
C GLU A 40 -6.89 -4.98 3.12
N GLU A 41 -6.01 -4.47 4.00
CA GLU A 41 -6.07 -3.09 4.52
C GLU A 41 -6.02 -2.07 3.37
N ILE A 42 -5.10 -2.22 2.41
CA ILE A 42 -5.02 -1.34 1.23
C ILE A 42 -6.30 -1.44 0.39
N MET A 43 -6.86 -2.63 0.20
CA MET A 43 -8.10 -2.81 -0.57
C MET A 43 -9.30 -2.13 0.11
N ALA A 44 -9.43 -2.27 1.43
CA ALA A 44 -10.49 -1.62 2.20
C ALA A 44 -10.36 -0.09 2.11
N GLU A 45 -9.15 0.43 2.26
CA GLU A 45 -8.89 1.86 2.18
C GLU A 45 -9.10 2.41 0.76
N HIS A 46 -8.67 1.68 -0.26
CA HIS A 46 -8.94 2.00 -1.66
C HIS A 46 -10.44 2.09 -1.94
N GLN A 47 -11.23 1.13 -1.46
CA GLN A 47 -12.68 1.17 -1.61
C GLN A 47 -13.31 2.38 -0.91
N ARG A 48 -12.85 2.69 0.31
CA ARG A 48 -13.34 3.84 1.09
C ARG A 48 -13.06 5.16 0.38
N LEU A 49 -11.88 5.31 -0.21
CA LEU A 49 -11.43 6.55 -0.87
C LEU A 49 -11.85 6.67 -2.34
N ARG A 50 -12.36 5.60 -2.95
CA ARG A 50 -12.57 5.49 -4.39
C ARG A 50 -13.29 6.67 -5.04
N ALA A 51 -14.24 7.29 -4.34
CA ALA A 51 -15.02 8.42 -4.84
C ALA A 51 -14.23 9.74 -4.91
N VAL A 52 -13.16 9.87 -4.13
CA VAL A 52 -12.37 11.10 -3.99
C VAL A 52 -10.94 10.96 -4.50
N LEU A 53 -10.51 9.75 -4.87
CA LEU A 53 -9.16 9.51 -5.37
C LEU A 53 -8.93 10.17 -6.74
N PRO A 54 -7.76 10.81 -6.95
CA PRO A 54 -7.32 11.21 -8.28
C PRO A 54 -7.34 10.02 -9.25
N PRO A 55 -7.80 10.20 -10.51
CA PRO A 55 -7.92 9.09 -11.46
C PRO A 55 -6.65 8.26 -11.66
N ARG A 56 -5.48 8.93 -11.66
CA ARG A 56 -4.17 8.28 -11.81
C ARG A 56 -3.81 7.39 -10.62
N LEU A 57 -4.04 7.87 -9.39
CA LEU A 57 -3.83 7.10 -8.17
C LEU A 57 -4.79 5.90 -8.11
N ASN A 58 -6.07 6.13 -8.42
CA ASN A 58 -7.07 5.07 -8.49
C ASN A 58 -6.68 3.97 -9.50
N HIS A 59 -6.12 4.35 -10.65
CA HIS A 59 -5.62 3.40 -11.65
C HIS A 59 -4.48 2.54 -11.10
N PHE A 60 -3.49 3.15 -10.43
CA PHE A 60 -2.38 2.38 -9.83
C PHE A 60 -2.86 1.39 -8.77
N LEU A 61 -3.76 1.81 -7.88
CA LEU A 61 -4.35 0.93 -6.85
C LEU A 61 -5.15 -0.22 -7.49
N THR A 62 -5.93 0.06 -8.54
CA THR A 62 -6.70 -0.96 -9.27
C THR A 62 -5.81 -1.99 -9.96
N GLN A 63 -4.60 -1.61 -10.38
CA GLN A 63 -3.60 -2.52 -10.98
C GLN A 63 -2.62 -3.10 -9.95
N ALA A 64 -2.88 -2.93 -8.64
CA ALA A 64 -1.97 -3.31 -7.55
C ALA A 64 -0.52 -2.81 -7.74
N SER A 65 -0.36 -1.67 -8.41
CA SER A 65 0.93 -1.02 -8.66
C SER A 65 1.32 -0.15 -7.47
N PHE A 66 1.52 -0.77 -6.30
CA PHE A 66 1.68 -0.06 -5.02
C PHE A 66 2.90 0.85 -4.95
N SER A 67 4.01 0.49 -5.59
CA SER A 67 5.18 1.38 -5.70
C SER A 67 4.88 2.67 -6.46
N LYS A 68 4.18 2.59 -7.59
CA LYS A 68 3.74 3.76 -8.37
C LYS A 68 2.68 4.59 -7.64
N ALA A 69 1.81 3.92 -6.87
CA ALA A 69 0.83 4.61 -6.04
C ALA A 69 1.51 5.43 -4.94
N LEU A 70 2.53 4.85 -4.28
CA LEU A 70 3.33 5.55 -3.27
C LEU A 70 4.11 6.71 -3.89
N GLU A 71 4.83 6.47 -4.99
CA GLU A 71 5.57 7.52 -5.72
C GLU A 71 4.66 8.68 -6.14
N TYR A 72 3.43 8.40 -6.59
CA TYR A 72 2.45 9.43 -6.91
C TYR A 72 2.08 10.27 -5.69
N LEU A 73 1.84 9.62 -4.54
CA LEU A 73 1.50 10.32 -3.30
C LEU A 73 2.67 11.19 -2.81
N ASP A 74 3.89 10.67 -2.85
CA ASP A 74 5.10 11.39 -2.45
C ASP A 74 5.41 12.58 -3.37
N SER A 75 5.14 12.45 -4.67
CA SER A 75 5.35 13.52 -5.66
C SER A 75 4.23 14.57 -5.69
N SER A 76 3.10 14.30 -5.03
CA SER A 76 1.95 15.23 -4.95
C SER A 76 1.97 16.13 -3.71
N GLU A 77 3.00 16.06 -2.87
CA GLU A 77 3.17 16.86 -1.65
C GLU A 77 3.91 18.20 -1.86
N ASP A 78 3.93 18.72 -3.09
CA ASP A 78 4.42 20.08 -3.42
C ASP A 78 3.32 21.14 -3.44
#